data_AF-A0A9K3LPG5-F1
#
_entry.id   AF-A0A9K3LPG5-F1
#
_cell.length_a   1.000
_cell.length_b   1.000
_cell.length_c   1.000
_cell.angle_alpha   90.00
_cell.angle_beta   90.00
_cell.angle_gamma   90.00
#
_symmetry.space_group_name_H-M   'P 1'
#
loop_
_entity.id
_entity.type
_entity.pdbx_description
1 polymer ?
#
loop_
_entity_poly.entity_id
_entity_poly.type
_entity_poly.pdbx_seq_one_letter_code
_entity_poly.pdbx_strand_id
1 'polypeptide(L)'
;MPWLEKGNEDESQNLLFVHVPRCGGTSLMIAHNVPRKATVGASWFHKLGMTIFFHRYKLLESTNFPIYTSGNAACIACLNFFAYLRFAVLAKSDPVLQYMATFFMVFFLALLIGLSFVFVAPTIARVVEIRRSYLILVHYVLCQFMENIEYITGTNRHGYLPHLTAHKMLNYGYVTPKEMENSSTMAIVRNPYSRMVSLYMYNRFGPLETFEHFVRSWYEVMKYYRETGEVEEWYTPCHVLPQFEFTHFQGTQLVQSIVKQEELAFLVAQDTAVLAVQQDSSVADLPTVVRESLLGVPHVNRRTTEKPWYEFYNQETLNLTFSMYRQDFEVFDYPVSLHQRPELKPPVPLIASIPLPKKFEKMQRDTSSTSSLNSGISQEFRSSLRRQSVITGSQRSSMMSTLESLSVAASEILSESTAENSNKKID
;
A
#
# COMPACT_ATOMS: atom_id res chain seq x y z
N MET A 1 -2.40 1.32 -6.75
CA MET A 1 -1.41 2.05 -5.97
C MET A 1 -0.18 1.20 -5.86
N PRO A 2 0.67 1.16 -6.89
CA PRO A 2 1.68 2.23 -6.95
C PRO A 2 1.73 3.08 -8.23
N TRP A 3 1.66 4.38 -8.03
CA TRP A 3 2.27 5.53 -8.75
C TRP A 3 1.46 6.72 -8.24
N LEU A 4 2.10 7.61 -7.49
CA LEU A 4 1.44 8.83 -7.03
C LEU A 4 1.61 9.92 -8.08
N GLU A 5 2.84 10.04 -8.60
CA GLU A 5 3.22 10.93 -9.69
C GLU A 5 4.12 10.14 -10.66
N LYS A 6 3.78 10.15 -11.96
CA LYS A 6 4.52 9.46 -13.03
C LYS A 6 4.60 10.35 -14.27
N GLY A 7 5.72 10.29 -14.98
CA GLY A 7 5.88 10.97 -16.26
C GLY A 7 6.12 12.47 -16.15
N ASN A 8 6.66 12.93 -15.01
CA ASN A 8 7.13 14.30 -14.87
C ASN A 8 8.33 14.54 -15.81
N GLU A 9 8.47 15.77 -16.32
CA GLU A 9 9.63 16.17 -17.14
C GLU A 9 10.94 15.98 -16.38
N ASP A 10 10.93 16.32 -15.09
CA ASP A 10 11.99 15.99 -14.15
C ASP A 10 11.70 14.62 -13.52
N GLU A 11 12.44 13.59 -13.96
CA GLU A 11 12.29 12.22 -13.45
C GLU A 11 12.47 12.14 -11.94
N SER A 12 13.24 13.05 -11.32
CA SER A 12 13.43 13.08 -9.86
C SER A 12 12.15 13.43 -9.08
N GLN A 13 11.15 13.99 -9.76
CA GLN A 13 9.82 14.27 -9.21
C GLN A 13 8.88 13.06 -9.31
N ASN A 14 9.26 11.99 -10.02
CA ASN A 14 8.47 10.77 -10.05
C ASN A 14 8.43 10.12 -8.67
N LEU A 15 7.24 9.70 -8.25
CA LEU A 15 6.98 9.20 -6.91
C LEU A 15 6.24 7.87 -6.97
N LEU A 16 6.93 6.82 -6.54
CA LEU A 16 6.40 5.47 -6.50
C LEU A 16 6.14 5.05 -5.05
N PHE A 17 4.86 4.90 -4.70
CA PHE A 17 4.43 4.47 -3.37
C PHE A 17 4.17 2.97 -3.30
N VAL A 18 5.07 2.25 -2.64
CA VAL A 18 4.91 0.82 -2.34
C VAL A 18 3.98 0.67 -1.14
N HIS A 19 2.72 0.43 -1.44
CA HIS A 19 1.67 0.45 -0.43
C HIS A 19 1.63 -0.83 0.41
N VAL A 20 1.96 -0.68 1.69
CA VAL A 20 1.78 -1.71 2.72
C VAL A 20 0.33 -1.68 3.21
N PRO A 21 -0.43 -2.79 3.12
CA PRO A 21 -1.83 -2.82 3.54
C PRO A 21 -2.02 -2.33 4.97
N ARG A 22 -3.02 -1.45 5.14
CA ARG A 22 -3.42 -0.84 6.43
C ARG A 22 -2.43 0.16 7.03
N CYS A 23 -1.53 0.71 6.22
CA CYS A 23 -0.55 1.72 6.64
C CYS A 23 -0.77 3.09 5.97
N GLY A 24 -2.02 3.50 5.75
CA GLY A 24 -2.36 4.88 5.31
C GLY A 24 -2.43 5.13 3.80
N GLY A 25 -2.34 4.10 2.94
CA GLY A 25 -2.31 4.30 1.48
C GLY A 25 -3.56 4.95 0.87
N THR A 26 -4.73 4.80 1.48
CA THR A 26 -5.96 5.47 1.04
C THR A 26 -5.87 6.99 1.11
N SER A 27 -5.28 7.53 2.17
CA SER A 27 -5.15 8.97 2.34
C SER A 27 -4.30 9.55 1.22
N LEU A 28 -3.18 8.89 0.89
CA LEU A 28 -2.33 9.24 -0.23
C LEU A 28 -3.04 9.12 -1.58
N MET A 29 -3.89 8.10 -1.74
CA MET A 29 -4.71 7.94 -2.94
C MET A 29 -5.64 9.11 -3.22
N ILE A 30 -6.29 9.58 -2.18
CA ILE A 30 -7.20 10.70 -2.29
C ILE A 30 -6.40 11.98 -2.52
N ALA A 31 -5.32 12.20 -1.76
CA ALA A 31 -4.47 13.38 -1.87
C ALA A 31 -3.87 13.55 -3.28
N HIS A 32 -3.36 12.47 -3.88
CA HIS A 32 -2.77 12.49 -5.24
C HIS A 32 -3.78 12.22 -6.37
N ASN A 33 -5.08 12.16 -6.06
CA ASN A 33 -6.14 11.99 -7.03
C ASN A 33 -5.95 10.81 -8.01
N VAL A 34 -5.36 9.71 -7.51
CA VAL A 34 -5.07 8.52 -8.32
C VAL A 34 -6.31 7.94 -9.00
N PRO A 35 -7.52 7.96 -8.41
CA PRO A 35 -8.73 7.51 -9.11
C PRO A 35 -9.02 8.27 -10.40
N ARG A 36 -8.81 9.59 -10.41
CA ARG A 36 -8.95 10.39 -11.62
C ARG A 36 -7.83 10.06 -12.59
N LYS A 37 -6.57 10.04 -12.15
CA LYS A 37 -5.41 9.77 -13.02
C LYS A 37 -5.54 8.41 -13.72
N ALA A 38 -5.94 7.37 -12.99
CA ALA A 38 -6.15 6.02 -13.52
C ALA A 38 -7.38 5.87 -14.46
N THR A 39 -8.21 6.91 -14.60
CA THR A 39 -9.40 6.89 -15.48
C THR A 39 -9.33 7.89 -16.62
N VAL A 40 -8.43 8.87 -16.56
CA VAL A 40 -8.15 9.81 -17.65
C VAL A 40 -7.45 9.05 -18.78
N GLY A 41 -7.93 9.22 -20.02
CA GLY A 41 -7.39 8.52 -21.19
C GLY A 41 -7.82 7.05 -21.33
N ALA A 42 -8.41 6.43 -20.29
CA ALA A 42 -8.90 5.07 -20.36
C ALA A 42 -10.10 4.93 -21.32
N SER A 43 -10.19 3.79 -22.01
CA SER A 43 -11.40 3.42 -22.78
C SER A 43 -12.65 3.42 -21.89
N TRP A 44 -13.83 3.62 -22.48
CA TRP A 44 -15.09 3.69 -21.73
C TRP A 44 -15.31 2.44 -20.84
N PHE A 45 -14.93 1.26 -21.35
CA PHE A 45 -15.03 -0.01 -20.62
C PHE A 45 -14.13 -0.03 -19.38
N HIS A 46 -12.84 0.28 -19.55
CA HIS A 46 -11.90 0.34 -18.42
C HIS A 46 -12.25 1.46 -17.44
N LYS A 47 -12.71 2.61 -17.94
CA LYS A 47 -13.17 3.73 -17.11
C LYS A 47 -14.33 3.31 -16.22
N LEU A 48 -15.31 2.57 -16.75
CA LEU A 48 -16.42 2.03 -15.98
C LEU A 48 -15.92 1.04 -14.91
N GLY A 49 -15.05 0.10 -15.28
CA GLY A 49 -14.55 -0.90 -14.35
C GLY A 49 -13.68 -0.32 -13.24
N MET A 50 -12.83 0.66 -13.56
CA MET A 50 -12.08 1.40 -12.54
C MET A 50 -12.99 2.25 -11.64
N THR A 51 -14.06 2.84 -12.18
CA THR A 51 -15.06 3.56 -11.37
C THR A 51 -15.73 2.61 -10.37
N ILE A 52 -16.12 1.41 -10.81
CA ILE A 52 -16.68 0.36 -9.95
C ILE A 52 -15.66 -0.08 -8.90
N PHE A 53 -14.40 -0.30 -9.31
CA PHE A 53 -13.31 -0.68 -8.40
C PHE A 53 -13.13 0.34 -7.27
N PHE A 54 -12.96 1.63 -7.59
CA PHE A 54 -12.75 2.67 -6.58
C PHE A 54 -13.99 2.90 -5.71
N HIS A 55 -15.19 2.82 -6.28
CA HIS A 55 -16.43 2.87 -5.51
C HIS A 55 -16.49 1.73 -4.48
N ARG A 56 -16.20 0.50 -4.91
CA ARG A 56 -16.18 -0.69 -4.05
C ARG A 56 -15.06 -0.62 -3.02
N TYR A 57 -13.89 -0.13 -3.39
CA TYR A 57 -12.76 0.06 -2.48
C TYR A 57 -13.16 0.99 -1.33
N LYS A 58 -13.68 2.19 -1.64
CA LYS A 58 -14.17 3.16 -0.64
C LYS A 58 -15.25 2.58 0.28
N LEU A 59 -16.16 1.80 -0.30
CA LEU A 59 -17.23 1.16 0.44
C LEU A 59 -16.68 0.15 1.46
N LEU A 60 -15.77 -0.72 1.04
CA LEU A 60 -15.15 -1.75 1.90
C LEU A 60 -14.26 -1.14 3.01
N GLU A 61 -13.77 0.08 2.83
CA GLU A 61 -13.09 0.82 3.90
C GLU A 61 -13.99 1.26 5.04
N SER A 62 -15.29 1.43 4.76
CA SER A 62 -16.27 1.87 5.74
C SER A 62 -17.09 0.73 6.34
N THR A 63 -17.28 -0.37 5.60
CA THR A 63 -18.11 -1.50 6.05
C THR A 63 -17.56 -2.84 5.54
N ASN A 64 -17.63 -3.85 6.41
CA ASN A 64 -17.15 -5.19 6.10
C ASN A 64 -18.14 -5.96 5.20
N PHE A 65 -19.45 -5.71 5.37
CA PHE A 65 -20.55 -6.32 4.62
C PHE A 65 -21.48 -5.22 4.12
N PRO A 66 -21.28 -4.71 2.90
CA PRO A 66 -22.01 -3.56 2.39
C PRO A 66 -23.40 -3.97 1.89
N ILE A 67 -24.31 -4.29 2.82
CA ILE A 67 -25.68 -4.71 2.50
C ILE A 67 -26.50 -3.52 2.00
N TYR A 68 -26.40 -2.38 2.66
CA TYR A 68 -27.16 -1.17 2.34
C TYR A 68 -26.38 -0.26 1.39
N THR A 69 -26.51 -0.52 0.10
CA THR A 69 -25.82 0.23 -0.97
C THR A 69 -26.77 0.54 -2.12
N SER A 70 -26.47 1.58 -2.89
CA SER A 70 -27.22 1.88 -4.12
C SER A 70 -27.12 0.74 -5.14
N GLY A 71 -25.97 0.08 -5.24
CA GLY A 71 -25.78 -1.10 -6.10
C GLY A 71 -26.69 -2.27 -5.72
N ASN A 72 -26.81 -2.57 -4.42
CA ASN A 72 -27.71 -3.62 -3.95
C ASN A 72 -29.18 -3.23 -4.09
N ALA A 73 -29.53 -1.97 -3.85
CA ALA A 73 -30.88 -1.48 -4.09
C ALA A 73 -31.28 -1.63 -5.57
N ALA A 74 -30.37 -1.32 -6.49
CA ALA A 74 -30.57 -1.56 -7.92
C ALA A 74 -30.73 -3.05 -8.23
N CYS A 75 -29.91 -3.93 -7.64
CA CYS A 75 -30.05 -5.39 -7.81
C CYS A 75 -31.42 -5.89 -7.32
N ILE A 76 -31.89 -5.40 -6.16
CA ILE A 76 -33.21 -5.76 -5.61
C ILE A 76 -34.33 -5.25 -6.51
N ALA A 77 -34.24 -4.02 -7.01
CA ALA A 77 -35.24 -3.46 -7.92
C ALA A 77 -35.32 -4.28 -9.23
N CYS A 78 -34.17 -4.59 -9.84
CA CYS A 78 -34.10 -5.45 -11.03
C CYS A 78 -34.64 -6.86 -10.74
N LEU A 79 -34.27 -7.46 -9.61
CA LEU A 79 -34.77 -8.77 -9.21
C LEU A 79 -36.31 -8.79 -9.11
N ASN A 80 -36.90 -7.80 -8.45
CA ASN A 80 -38.36 -7.68 -8.34
C ASN A 80 -39.02 -7.42 -9.70
N PHE A 81 -38.42 -6.58 -10.55
CA PHE A 81 -38.91 -6.34 -11.90
C PHE A 81 -38.94 -7.62 -12.73
N PHE A 82 -37.86 -8.41 -12.76
CA PHE A 82 -37.83 -9.66 -13.50
C PHE A 82 -38.73 -10.75 -12.88
N ALA A 83 -38.91 -10.75 -11.56
CA ALA A 83 -39.90 -11.61 -10.91
C ALA A 83 -41.33 -11.24 -11.34
N TYR A 84 -41.67 -9.94 -11.36
CA TYR A 84 -42.95 -9.47 -11.87
C TYR A 84 -43.16 -9.84 -13.34
N LEU A 85 -42.16 -9.60 -14.20
CA LEU A 85 -42.22 -10.03 -15.59
C LEU A 85 -42.45 -11.54 -15.70
N ARG A 86 -41.71 -12.35 -14.94
CA ARG A 86 -41.79 -13.82 -14.98
C ARG A 86 -43.15 -14.36 -14.57
N PHE A 87 -43.73 -13.83 -13.49
CA PHE A 87 -44.92 -14.40 -12.85
C PHE A 87 -46.23 -13.70 -13.19
N ALA A 88 -46.21 -12.41 -13.53
CA ALA A 88 -47.42 -11.65 -13.86
C ALA A 88 -47.61 -11.48 -15.36
N VAL A 89 -46.55 -11.09 -16.10
CA VAL A 89 -46.67 -10.72 -17.52
C VAL A 89 -46.43 -11.93 -18.42
N LEU A 90 -45.37 -12.68 -18.17
CA LEU A 90 -44.87 -13.74 -19.05
C LEU A 90 -45.37 -15.14 -18.65
N ALA A 91 -46.28 -15.24 -17.68
CA ALA A 91 -46.73 -16.53 -17.13
C ALA A 91 -47.30 -17.49 -18.20
N LYS A 92 -47.90 -16.93 -19.26
CA LYS A 92 -48.45 -17.66 -20.41
C LYS A 92 -47.74 -17.34 -21.73
N SER A 93 -46.62 -16.62 -21.67
CA SER A 93 -45.83 -16.24 -22.85
C SER A 93 -44.88 -17.35 -23.26
N ASP A 94 -44.15 -17.12 -24.36
CA ASP A 94 -43.14 -18.01 -24.89
C ASP A 94 -42.11 -18.47 -23.82
N PRO A 95 -41.76 -19.78 -23.76
CA PRO A 95 -40.81 -20.32 -22.78
C PRO A 95 -39.45 -19.63 -22.79
N VAL A 96 -38.96 -19.16 -23.94
CA VAL A 96 -37.65 -18.48 -24.04
C VAL A 96 -37.66 -17.20 -23.20
N LEU A 97 -38.71 -16.39 -23.29
CA LEU A 97 -38.85 -15.17 -22.49
C LEU A 97 -38.94 -15.49 -20.99
N GLN A 98 -39.62 -16.58 -20.63
CA GLN A 98 -39.65 -17.05 -19.24
C GLN A 98 -38.27 -17.46 -18.74
N TYR A 99 -37.49 -18.19 -19.54
CA TYR A 99 -36.12 -18.59 -19.19
C TYR A 99 -35.20 -17.38 -19.07
N MET A 100 -35.33 -16.39 -19.96
CA MET A 100 -34.57 -15.14 -19.86
C MET A 100 -34.88 -14.39 -18.56
N ALA A 101 -36.17 -14.24 -18.21
CA ALA A 101 -36.55 -13.58 -16.96
C ALA A 101 -36.00 -14.33 -15.73
N THR A 102 -36.11 -15.66 -15.70
CA THR A 102 -35.52 -16.50 -14.64
C THR A 102 -34.00 -16.33 -14.56
N PHE A 103 -33.31 -16.32 -15.70
CA PHE A 103 -31.86 -16.10 -15.76
C PHE A 103 -31.49 -14.75 -15.13
N PHE A 104 -32.17 -13.67 -15.49
CA PHE A 104 -31.90 -12.35 -14.91
C PHE A 104 -32.20 -12.30 -13.40
N MET A 105 -33.26 -12.95 -12.93
CA MET A 105 -33.52 -13.08 -11.49
C MET A 105 -32.33 -13.74 -10.77
N VAL A 106 -31.88 -14.89 -11.26
CA VAL A 106 -30.74 -15.61 -10.67
C VAL A 106 -29.47 -14.77 -10.74
N PHE A 107 -29.23 -14.09 -11.86
CA PHE A 107 -28.08 -13.20 -12.04
C PHE A 107 -28.06 -12.06 -11.03
N PHE A 108 -29.15 -11.31 -10.87
CA PHE A 108 -29.22 -10.19 -9.91
C PHE A 108 -29.18 -10.67 -8.46
N LEU A 109 -29.74 -11.84 -8.15
CA LEU A 109 -29.60 -12.46 -6.83
C LEU A 109 -28.15 -12.85 -6.55
N ALA A 110 -27.47 -13.51 -7.50
CA ALA A 110 -26.07 -13.87 -7.39
C ALA A 110 -25.17 -12.63 -7.26
N LEU A 111 -25.47 -11.57 -8.01
CA LEU A 111 -24.76 -10.29 -7.92
C LEU A 111 -24.95 -9.64 -6.54
N LEU A 112 -26.19 -9.63 -6.01
CA LEU A 112 -26.49 -9.11 -4.68
C LEU A 112 -25.71 -9.86 -3.58
N ILE A 113 -25.72 -11.20 -3.61
CA ILE A 113 -24.96 -12.05 -2.68
C ILE A 113 -23.45 -11.82 -2.85
N GLY A 114 -23.00 -11.78 -4.10
CA GLY A 114 -21.62 -11.54 -4.50
C GLY A 114 -21.07 -10.24 -3.92
N LEU A 115 -21.77 -9.14 -4.16
CA LEU A 115 -21.38 -7.80 -3.71
C LEU A 115 -21.49 -7.62 -2.20
N SER A 116 -22.34 -8.38 -1.51
CA SER A 116 -22.60 -8.18 -0.08
C SER A 116 -21.76 -9.08 0.83
N PHE A 117 -21.49 -10.33 0.41
CA PHE A 117 -20.95 -11.36 1.30
C PHE A 117 -19.75 -12.13 0.74
N VAL A 118 -19.69 -12.33 -0.58
CA VAL A 118 -18.66 -13.19 -1.20
C VAL A 118 -17.43 -12.38 -1.59
N PHE A 119 -17.62 -11.35 -2.42
CA PHE A 119 -16.54 -10.49 -2.93
C PHE A 119 -16.32 -9.27 -2.02
N VAL A 120 -16.10 -9.56 -0.74
CA VAL A 120 -15.78 -8.59 0.32
C VAL A 120 -14.47 -8.97 0.99
N ALA A 121 -13.79 -7.97 1.59
CA ALA A 121 -12.47 -8.17 2.18
C ALA A 121 -12.42 -9.32 3.22
N PRO A 122 -13.37 -9.43 4.19
CA PRO A 122 -13.38 -10.52 5.15
C PRO A 122 -13.36 -11.93 4.55
N THR A 123 -14.06 -12.11 3.43
CA THR A 123 -14.25 -13.41 2.77
C THR A 123 -13.10 -13.72 1.81
N ILE A 124 -12.74 -12.76 0.96
CA ILE A 124 -11.61 -12.91 0.01
C ILE A 124 -10.29 -13.11 0.77
N ALA A 125 -10.09 -12.43 1.90
CA ALA A 125 -8.85 -12.58 2.66
C ALA A 125 -8.74 -13.97 3.31
N ARG A 126 -9.86 -14.62 3.69
CA ARG A 126 -9.83 -15.85 4.50
C ARG A 126 -10.15 -17.13 3.75
N VAL A 127 -10.86 -17.04 2.62
CA VAL A 127 -11.27 -18.21 1.83
C VAL A 127 -10.52 -18.22 0.50
N VAL A 128 -9.56 -19.14 0.37
CA VAL A 128 -8.61 -19.20 -0.76
C VAL A 128 -9.35 -19.41 -2.09
N GLU A 129 -10.37 -20.25 -2.10
CA GLU A 129 -11.16 -20.61 -3.27
C GLU A 129 -11.95 -19.42 -3.80
N ILE A 130 -12.55 -18.63 -2.90
CA ILE A 130 -13.27 -17.41 -3.25
C ILE A 130 -12.31 -16.37 -3.82
N ARG A 131 -11.14 -16.20 -3.20
CA ARG A 131 -10.09 -15.31 -3.72
C ARG A 131 -9.66 -15.69 -5.13
N ARG A 132 -9.30 -16.96 -5.35
CA ARG A 132 -8.89 -17.46 -6.68
C ARG A 132 -9.98 -17.26 -7.73
N SER A 133 -11.22 -17.60 -7.37
CA SER A 133 -12.38 -17.41 -8.24
C SER A 133 -12.58 -15.93 -8.60
N TYR A 134 -12.39 -15.02 -7.64
CA TYR A 134 -12.44 -13.57 -7.88
C TYR A 134 -11.33 -13.11 -8.84
N LEU A 135 -10.08 -13.57 -8.66
CA LEU A 135 -8.98 -13.21 -9.56
C LEU A 135 -9.21 -13.73 -11.00
N ILE A 136 -9.73 -14.96 -11.15
CA ILE A 136 -10.10 -15.52 -12.45
C ILE A 136 -11.22 -14.70 -13.10
N LEU A 137 -12.28 -14.38 -12.33
CA LEU A 137 -13.41 -13.59 -12.78
C LEU A 137 -12.94 -12.24 -13.32
N VAL A 138 -12.16 -11.49 -12.53
CA VAL A 138 -11.72 -10.14 -12.93
C VAL A 138 -10.78 -10.20 -14.13
N HIS A 139 -9.81 -11.11 -14.15
CA HIS A 139 -8.79 -11.12 -15.19
C HIS A 139 -9.28 -11.73 -16.50
N TYR A 140 -9.90 -12.91 -16.46
CA TYR A 140 -10.24 -13.66 -17.67
C TYR A 140 -11.69 -13.41 -18.11
N VAL A 141 -12.66 -13.48 -17.19
CA VAL A 141 -14.09 -13.39 -17.55
C VAL A 141 -14.51 -11.95 -17.83
N LEU A 142 -14.04 -11.01 -17.01
CA LEU A 142 -14.27 -9.58 -17.20
C LEU A 142 -13.15 -8.92 -18.04
N CYS A 143 -12.23 -9.71 -18.61
CA CYS A 143 -11.17 -9.21 -19.49
C CYS A 143 -10.40 -8.00 -18.92
N GLN A 144 -9.91 -8.13 -17.68
CA GLN A 144 -9.12 -7.10 -16.99
C GLN A 144 -9.89 -5.77 -16.77
N PHE A 145 -11.22 -5.83 -16.71
CA PHE A 145 -12.11 -4.68 -16.53
C PHE A 145 -11.72 -3.72 -15.41
N MET A 146 -11.15 -4.24 -14.32
CA MET A 146 -10.77 -3.48 -13.14
C MET A 146 -9.25 -3.33 -13.00
N GLU A 147 -8.50 -3.31 -14.09
CA GLU A 147 -7.04 -3.20 -14.09
C GLU A 147 -6.58 -1.87 -14.69
N ASN A 148 -5.60 -1.23 -14.03
CA ASN A 148 -4.81 -0.17 -14.62
C ASN A 148 -3.34 -0.36 -14.22
N ILE A 149 -2.53 -0.86 -15.15
CA ILE A 149 -1.10 -1.15 -14.95
C ILE A 149 -0.30 0.15 -14.83
N GLU A 150 -0.65 1.20 -15.56
CA GLU A 150 0.10 2.46 -15.57
C GLU A 150 0.18 3.10 -14.18
N TYR A 151 -0.92 3.07 -13.41
CA TYR A 151 -0.99 3.52 -12.01
C TYR A 151 -0.98 2.36 -11.00
N ILE A 152 -0.70 1.16 -11.51
CA ILE A 152 -0.63 -0.13 -10.83
C ILE A 152 -1.74 -0.24 -9.77
N THR A 153 -2.97 -0.02 -10.22
CA THR A 153 -4.17 0.02 -9.39
C THR A 153 -5.23 -0.90 -9.96
N GLY A 154 -6.21 -1.28 -9.14
CA GLY A 154 -7.20 -2.26 -9.54
C GLY A 154 -6.86 -3.69 -9.12
N THR A 155 -7.27 -4.67 -9.91
CA THR A 155 -7.08 -6.11 -9.63
C THR A 155 -6.93 -6.89 -10.92
N ASN A 156 -6.04 -7.89 -10.92
CA ASN A 156 -5.86 -8.83 -12.02
C ASN A 156 -5.45 -10.23 -11.49
N ARG A 157 -4.93 -11.11 -12.35
CA ARG A 157 -4.50 -12.46 -11.95
C ARG A 157 -3.38 -12.50 -10.92
N HIS A 158 -2.56 -11.44 -10.83
CA HIS A 158 -1.47 -11.30 -9.86
C HIS A 158 -1.94 -10.74 -8.51
N GLY A 159 -3.23 -10.43 -8.39
CA GLY A 159 -3.86 -9.99 -7.15
C GLY A 159 -4.34 -8.55 -7.20
N TYR A 160 -4.39 -7.93 -6.01
CA TYR A 160 -4.66 -6.51 -5.87
C TYR A 160 -3.39 -5.74 -6.20
N LEU A 161 -3.37 -5.10 -7.37
CA LEU A 161 -2.22 -4.29 -7.83
C LEU A 161 -1.75 -3.25 -6.79
N PRO A 162 -2.66 -2.58 -6.04
CA PRO A 162 -2.29 -1.71 -4.93
C PRO A 162 -1.50 -2.33 -3.78
N HIS A 163 -1.37 -3.65 -3.70
CA HIS A 163 -0.74 -4.36 -2.59
C HIS A 163 0.31 -5.36 -3.09
N LEU A 164 0.87 -5.12 -4.27
CA LEU A 164 2.05 -5.85 -4.69
C LEU A 164 3.25 -5.44 -3.82
N THR A 165 4.17 -6.37 -3.63
CA THR A 165 5.47 -6.06 -3.01
C THR A 165 6.38 -5.42 -4.05
N ALA A 166 7.39 -4.65 -3.62
CA ALA A 166 8.34 -4.01 -4.54
C ALA A 166 8.99 -5.04 -5.50
N HIS A 167 9.44 -6.17 -4.97
CA HIS A 167 10.01 -7.25 -5.78
C HIS A 167 9.01 -7.83 -6.79
N LYS A 168 7.71 -7.96 -6.44
CA LYS A 168 6.69 -8.42 -7.38
C LYS A 168 6.44 -7.44 -8.51
N MET A 169 6.43 -6.13 -8.22
CA MET A 169 6.28 -5.11 -9.26
C MET A 169 7.39 -5.21 -10.30
N LEU A 170 8.64 -5.42 -9.84
CA LEU A 170 9.80 -5.66 -10.70
C LEU A 170 9.66 -6.97 -11.48
N ASN A 171 9.36 -8.07 -10.80
CA ASN A 171 9.30 -9.39 -11.42
C ASN A 171 8.20 -9.55 -12.46
N TYR A 172 7.04 -8.91 -12.26
CA TYR A 172 5.95 -8.95 -13.23
C TYR A 172 6.11 -7.88 -14.32
N GLY A 173 7.12 -7.02 -14.24
CA GLY A 173 7.35 -5.95 -15.21
C GLY A 173 6.34 -4.80 -15.12
N TYR A 174 5.70 -4.60 -13.97
CA TYR A 174 4.85 -3.42 -13.74
C TYR A 174 5.68 -2.16 -13.46
N VAL A 175 6.89 -2.35 -12.93
CA VAL A 175 7.91 -1.32 -12.75
C VAL A 175 9.21 -1.90 -13.29
N THR A 176 9.87 -1.19 -14.18
CA THR A 176 11.21 -1.57 -14.64
C THR A 176 12.25 -1.22 -13.59
N PRO A 177 13.41 -1.90 -13.54
CA PRO A 177 14.51 -1.52 -12.64
C PRO A 177 14.91 -0.05 -12.79
N LYS A 178 14.95 0.47 -14.03
CA LYS A 178 15.23 1.88 -14.31
C LYS A 178 14.18 2.83 -13.72
N GLU A 179 12.89 2.52 -13.85
CA GLU A 179 11.83 3.34 -13.23
C GLU A 179 11.94 3.32 -11.69
N MET A 180 12.29 2.18 -11.10
CA MET A 180 12.50 2.04 -9.65
C MET A 180 13.69 2.88 -9.16
N GLU A 181 14.78 2.92 -9.94
CA GLU A 181 15.99 3.70 -9.63
C GLU A 181 15.77 5.21 -9.82
N ASN A 182 15.10 5.60 -10.90
CA ASN A 182 14.92 7.00 -11.27
C ASN A 182 13.77 7.69 -10.52
N SER A 183 12.92 6.93 -9.81
CA SER A 183 11.83 7.48 -9.02
C SER A 183 12.21 7.56 -7.55
N SER A 184 11.64 8.54 -6.85
CA SER A 184 11.61 8.52 -5.40
C SER A 184 10.65 7.43 -4.93
N THR A 185 11.18 6.36 -4.36
CA THR A 185 10.36 5.22 -3.88
C THR A 185 10.12 5.33 -2.38
N MET A 186 8.86 5.22 -1.96
CA MET A 186 8.52 5.25 -0.54
C MET A 186 7.51 4.20 -0.12
N ALA A 187 7.54 3.84 1.16
CA ALA A 187 6.55 3.00 1.82
C ALA A 187 6.24 3.57 3.21
N ILE A 188 5.01 3.36 3.66
CA ILE A 188 4.62 3.64 5.04
C ILE A 188 4.40 2.30 5.73
N VAL A 189 5.08 2.10 6.85
CA VAL A 189 4.92 0.94 7.73
C VAL A 189 4.27 1.37 9.04
N ARG A 190 3.83 0.43 9.85
CA ARG A 190 3.17 0.69 11.13
C ARG A 190 3.64 -0.32 12.16
N ASN A 191 3.62 0.06 13.44
CA ASN A 191 3.82 -0.90 14.53
C ASN A 191 2.97 -2.17 14.31
N PRO A 192 3.59 -3.38 14.28
CA PRO A 192 2.87 -4.60 13.90
C PRO A 192 1.68 -4.94 14.79
N TYR A 193 1.73 -4.62 16.09
CA TYR A 193 0.58 -4.81 16.99
C TYR A 193 -0.57 -3.87 16.63
N SER A 194 -0.27 -2.60 16.41
CA SER A 194 -1.27 -1.61 15.98
C SER A 194 -1.86 -1.98 14.59
N ARG A 195 -1.04 -2.50 13.68
CA ARG A 195 -1.46 -2.99 12.36
C ARG A 195 -2.41 -4.17 12.47
N MET A 196 -2.14 -5.15 13.32
CA MET A 196 -3.00 -6.32 13.53
C MET A 196 -4.40 -5.92 14.03
N VAL A 197 -4.51 -4.94 14.93
CA VAL A 197 -5.82 -4.40 15.32
C VAL A 197 -6.53 -3.73 14.15
N SER A 198 -5.80 -3.00 13.29
CA SER A 198 -6.40 -2.45 12.07
C SER A 198 -6.83 -3.53 11.09
N LEU A 199 -6.10 -4.64 10.97
CA LEU A 199 -6.46 -5.78 10.14
C LEU A 199 -7.74 -6.44 10.66
N TYR A 200 -7.84 -6.65 11.97
CA TYR A 200 -9.05 -7.16 12.62
C TYR A 200 -10.27 -6.29 12.31
N MET A 201 -10.17 -4.97 12.51
CA MET A 201 -11.29 -4.07 12.26
C MET A 201 -11.74 -4.11 10.79
N TYR A 202 -10.80 -4.30 9.86
CA TYR A 202 -11.08 -4.32 8.44
C TYR A 202 -11.59 -5.68 7.94
N ASN A 203 -11.06 -6.79 8.47
CA ASN A 203 -11.31 -8.13 7.95
C ASN A 203 -12.24 -9.00 8.82
N ARG A 204 -12.74 -8.54 9.97
CA ARG A 204 -13.66 -9.35 10.81
C ARG A 204 -14.98 -9.68 10.09
N PHE A 205 -15.58 -10.84 10.39
CA PHE A 205 -16.87 -11.32 9.85
C PHE A 205 -18.07 -10.55 10.42
N GLY A 206 -17.86 -9.71 11.43
CA GLY A 206 -18.91 -8.90 12.02
C GLY A 206 -18.58 -8.49 13.44
N PRO A 207 -19.53 -7.87 14.16
CA PRO A 207 -19.35 -7.45 15.55
C PRO A 207 -19.19 -8.62 16.53
N LEU A 208 -19.64 -9.82 16.17
CA LEU A 208 -19.57 -11.02 17.03
C LEU A 208 -18.22 -11.73 16.99
N GLU A 209 -17.36 -11.42 16.02
CA GLU A 209 -16.02 -12.00 15.98
C GLU A 209 -15.11 -11.24 16.95
N THR A 210 -14.57 -11.93 17.96
CA THR A 210 -13.63 -11.33 18.90
C THR A 210 -12.24 -11.17 18.27
N PHE A 211 -11.43 -10.26 18.83
CA PHE A 211 -10.05 -10.07 18.39
C PHE A 211 -9.22 -11.35 18.57
N GLU A 212 -9.41 -12.08 19.67
CA GLU A 212 -8.70 -13.33 19.94
C GLU A 212 -9.01 -14.41 18.89
N HIS A 213 -10.30 -14.60 18.58
CA HIS A 213 -10.72 -15.50 17.50
C HIS A 213 -10.11 -15.09 16.16
N PHE A 214 -10.17 -13.80 15.83
CA PHE A 214 -9.59 -13.26 14.60
C PHE A 214 -8.09 -13.55 14.51
N VAL A 215 -7.30 -13.25 15.55
CA VAL A 215 -5.84 -13.46 15.55
C VAL A 215 -5.49 -14.94 15.36
N ARG A 216 -6.19 -15.86 16.04
CA ARG A 216 -6.01 -17.31 15.83
C ARG A 216 -6.33 -17.73 14.40
N SER A 217 -7.48 -17.30 13.88
CA SER A 217 -7.88 -17.59 12.50
C SER A 217 -6.88 -17.01 11.48
N TRP A 218 -6.41 -15.79 11.71
CA TRP A 218 -5.43 -15.11 10.84
C TRP A 218 -4.07 -15.80 10.88
N TYR A 219 -3.68 -16.33 12.03
CA TYR A 219 -2.51 -17.17 12.17
C TYR A 219 -2.64 -18.43 11.29
N GLU A 220 -3.79 -19.08 11.23
CA GLU A 220 -4.00 -20.22 10.33
C GLU A 220 -3.95 -19.81 8.85
N VAL A 221 -4.54 -18.67 8.47
CA VAL A 221 -4.46 -18.17 7.08
C VAL A 221 -3.01 -17.94 6.64
N MET A 222 -2.14 -17.52 7.56
CA MET A 222 -0.71 -17.28 7.29
C MET A 222 0.13 -18.56 7.24
N LYS A 223 -0.45 -19.73 7.53
CA LYS A 223 0.27 -21.02 7.55
C LYS A 223 1.09 -21.27 6.30
N TYR A 224 0.50 -21.06 5.12
CA TYR A 224 1.19 -21.33 3.86
C TYR A 224 2.45 -20.46 3.68
N TYR A 225 2.36 -19.16 3.98
CA TYR A 225 3.52 -18.27 3.99
C TYR A 225 4.57 -18.69 5.02
N ARG A 226 4.16 -19.05 6.25
CA ARG A 226 5.13 -19.48 7.27
C ARG A 226 5.87 -20.76 6.89
N GLU A 227 5.20 -21.69 6.22
CA GLU A 227 5.77 -22.99 5.87
C GLU A 227 6.63 -22.92 4.59
N THR A 228 6.23 -22.09 3.62
CA THR A 228 6.82 -22.10 2.27
C THR A 228 7.55 -20.81 1.90
N GLY A 229 7.26 -19.71 2.58
CA GLY A 229 7.67 -18.36 2.17
C GLY A 229 6.94 -17.86 0.91
N GLU A 230 5.85 -18.48 0.50
CA GLU A 230 5.10 -18.05 -0.68
C GLU A 230 4.30 -16.78 -0.40
N VAL A 231 4.52 -15.78 -1.26
CA VAL A 231 3.93 -14.45 -1.18
C VAL A 231 2.88 -14.22 -2.27
N GLU A 232 2.72 -15.13 -3.23
CA GLU A 232 1.71 -15.06 -4.30
C GLU A 232 0.28 -14.91 -3.75
N GLU A 233 -0.49 -13.93 -4.26
CA GLU A 233 -1.86 -13.63 -3.81
C GLU A 233 -2.78 -14.86 -3.96
N TRP A 234 -2.45 -15.70 -4.94
CA TRP A 234 -3.11 -16.98 -5.19
C TRP A 234 -3.14 -17.92 -3.98
N TYR A 235 -2.13 -17.83 -3.10
CA TYR A 235 -1.99 -18.67 -1.92
C TYR A 235 -2.08 -17.86 -0.63
N THR A 236 -1.35 -16.74 -0.57
CA THR A 236 -1.25 -15.90 0.61
C THR A 236 -1.87 -14.54 0.33
N PRO A 237 -2.96 -14.17 1.03
CA PRO A 237 -3.57 -12.85 0.83
C PRO A 237 -2.60 -11.74 1.26
N CYS A 238 -2.45 -10.69 0.46
CA CYS A 238 -1.51 -9.58 0.71
C CYS A 238 -1.61 -8.96 2.11
N HIS A 239 -2.81 -8.90 2.70
CA HIS A 239 -3.04 -8.34 4.04
C HIS A 239 -2.40 -9.17 5.16
N VAL A 240 -2.14 -10.45 4.92
CA VAL A 240 -1.48 -11.34 5.88
C VAL A 240 0.03 -11.14 5.90
N LEU A 241 0.62 -10.74 4.77
CA LEU A 241 2.06 -10.63 4.63
C LEU A 241 2.66 -9.67 5.66
N PRO A 242 3.86 -9.99 6.19
CA PRO A 242 4.68 -9.03 6.92
C PRO A 242 4.99 -7.81 6.06
N GLN A 243 5.21 -6.67 6.71
CA GLN A 243 5.47 -5.39 6.06
C GLN A 243 6.86 -5.35 5.41
N PHE A 244 7.84 -6.08 5.95
CA PHE A 244 9.17 -6.18 5.36
C PHE A 244 9.11 -6.82 3.95
N GLU A 245 8.19 -7.75 3.69
CA GLU A 245 8.04 -8.38 2.36
C GLU A 245 7.67 -7.36 1.27
N PHE A 246 7.04 -6.25 1.63
CA PHE A 246 6.70 -5.19 0.69
C PHE A 246 7.90 -4.32 0.33
N THR A 247 8.81 -4.12 1.27
CA THR A 247 9.87 -3.12 1.20
C THR A 247 11.26 -3.71 0.97
N HIS A 248 11.44 -4.98 1.31
CA HIS A 248 12.69 -5.71 1.25
C HIS A 248 12.55 -6.98 0.41
N PHE A 249 13.66 -7.43 -0.14
CA PHE A 249 13.77 -8.74 -0.77
C PHE A 249 15.16 -9.31 -0.49
N GLN A 250 15.21 -10.56 -0.01
CA GLN A 250 16.46 -11.25 0.32
C GLN A 250 17.39 -10.43 1.25
N GLY A 251 16.80 -9.77 2.25
CA GLY A 251 17.54 -8.93 3.20
C GLY A 251 18.03 -7.58 2.64
N THR A 252 17.71 -7.26 1.38
CA THR A 252 18.02 -5.96 0.78
C THR A 252 16.77 -5.09 0.74
N GLN A 253 16.88 -3.86 1.24
CA GLN A 253 15.83 -2.85 1.11
C GLN A 253 15.73 -2.40 -0.35
N LEU A 254 14.55 -2.55 -0.95
CA LEU A 254 14.27 -2.12 -2.33
C LEU A 254 13.67 -0.72 -2.41
N VAL A 255 12.97 -0.30 -1.35
CA VAL A 255 12.30 1.01 -1.27
C VAL A 255 13.22 2.02 -0.61
N GLN A 256 13.45 3.19 -1.22
CA GLN A 256 14.42 4.18 -0.74
C GLN A 256 14.02 4.78 0.62
N SER A 257 12.75 5.16 0.79
CA SER A 257 12.26 5.79 2.02
C SER A 257 11.19 4.93 2.71
N ILE A 258 11.39 4.60 3.98
CA ILE A 258 10.41 3.85 4.78
C ILE A 258 10.02 4.71 5.97
N VAL A 259 8.74 5.08 6.05
CA VAL A 259 8.21 5.98 7.07
C VAL A 259 7.33 5.21 8.05
N LYS A 260 7.52 5.39 9.35
CA LYS A 260 6.62 4.83 10.36
C LYS A 260 5.35 5.69 10.46
N GLN A 261 4.18 5.06 10.41
CA GLN A 261 2.89 5.75 10.32
C GLN A 261 2.65 6.68 11.52
N GLU A 262 3.05 6.27 12.72
CA GLU A 262 2.92 7.07 13.94
C GLU A 262 3.82 8.32 13.95
N GLU A 263 4.86 8.37 13.12
CA GLU A 263 5.76 9.52 12.99
C GLU A 263 5.26 10.55 11.99
N LEU A 264 4.24 10.22 11.18
CA LEU A 264 3.62 11.17 10.25
C LEU A 264 3.02 12.40 10.95
N ALA A 265 2.73 12.31 12.25
CA ALA A 265 2.29 13.45 13.05
C ALA A 265 3.33 14.59 13.06
N PHE A 266 4.62 14.29 12.89
CA PHE A 266 5.68 15.30 12.82
C PHE A 266 5.70 16.08 11.50
N LEU A 267 4.95 15.62 10.49
CA LEU A 267 4.82 16.29 9.20
C LEU A 267 3.58 17.19 9.11
N VAL A 268 2.77 17.27 10.18
CA VAL A 268 1.53 18.06 10.16
C VAL A 268 1.80 19.55 10.32
N ALA A 269 2.85 19.95 11.04
CA ALA A 269 3.22 21.35 11.24
C ALA A 269 4.66 21.60 10.79
N GLN A 270 4.91 22.77 10.19
CA GLN A 270 6.26 23.14 9.72
C GLN A 270 7.25 23.23 10.90
N ASP A 271 6.77 23.64 12.07
CA ASP A 271 7.57 23.79 13.30
C ASP A 271 7.93 22.44 13.96
N THR A 272 7.26 21.34 13.62
CA THR A 272 7.55 20.02 14.20
C THR A 272 8.70 19.29 13.50
N ALA A 273 9.25 19.86 12.42
CA ALA A 273 10.44 19.30 11.75
C ALA A 273 11.66 19.25 12.68
N VAL A 274 11.81 20.21 13.60
CA VAL A 274 12.88 20.21 14.61
C VAL A 274 12.72 19.04 15.58
N LEU A 275 11.49 18.71 15.97
CA LEU A 275 11.19 17.58 16.86
C LEU A 275 11.49 16.23 16.17
N ALA A 276 11.22 16.11 14.87
CA ALA A 276 11.53 14.90 14.11
C ALA A 276 13.02 14.57 14.12
N VAL A 277 13.88 15.57 13.91
CA VAL A 277 15.35 15.41 13.94
C VAL A 277 15.83 15.06 15.35
N GLN A 278 15.26 15.69 16.38
CA GLN A 278 15.63 15.41 17.78
C GLN A 278 15.26 13.99 18.24
N GLN A 279 14.26 13.38 17.62
CA GLN A 279 13.77 12.04 17.98
C GLN A 279 14.33 10.91 17.10
N ASP A 280 15.30 11.20 16.23
CA ASP A 280 15.85 10.24 15.25
C ASP A 280 14.73 9.56 14.43
N SER A 281 13.75 10.37 14.01
CA SER A 281 12.57 9.88 13.30
C SER A 281 12.92 9.52 11.86
N SER A 282 12.26 8.48 11.34
CA SER A 282 12.27 8.09 9.93
C SER A 282 11.85 9.21 8.96
N VAL A 283 11.24 10.29 9.45
CA VAL A 283 10.83 11.45 8.63
C VAL A 283 11.91 12.54 8.51
N ALA A 284 12.99 12.48 9.30
CA ALA A 284 14.01 13.53 9.36
C ALA A 284 14.74 13.73 8.01
N ASP A 285 15.13 12.62 7.37
CA ASP A 285 15.97 12.60 6.17
C ASP A 285 15.19 12.28 4.87
N LEU A 286 13.88 12.54 4.87
CA LEU A 286 13.07 12.28 3.66
C LEU A 286 13.48 13.18 2.50
N PRO A 287 13.61 12.63 1.28
CA PRO A 287 13.74 13.42 0.06
C PRO A 287 12.61 14.45 -0.03
N THR A 288 12.90 15.64 -0.57
CA THR A 288 11.94 16.76 -0.61
C THR A 288 10.62 16.35 -1.26
N VAL A 289 10.66 15.67 -2.41
CA VAL A 289 9.46 15.17 -3.11
C VAL A 289 8.63 14.20 -2.25
N VAL A 290 9.29 13.32 -1.48
CA VAL A 290 8.62 12.41 -0.55
C VAL A 290 7.99 13.20 0.59
N ARG A 291 8.73 14.12 1.21
CA ARG A 291 8.23 14.98 2.29
C ARG A 291 7.00 15.76 1.84
N GLU A 292 7.09 16.46 0.72
CA GLU A 292 6.00 17.27 0.15
C GLU A 292 4.77 16.42 -0.15
N SER A 293 4.94 15.19 -0.63
CA SER A 293 3.82 14.26 -0.87
C SER A 293 3.09 13.82 0.41
N LEU A 294 3.76 13.90 1.57
CA LEU A 294 3.21 13.54 2.88
C LEU A 294 2.62 14.75 3.62
N LEU A 295 3.02 15.97 3.25
CA LEU A 295 2.51 17.20 3.87
C LEU A 295 1.01 17.37 3.61
N GLY A 296 0.26 17.64 4.67
CA GLY A 296 -1.18 17.89 4.57
C GLY A 296 -2.03 16.66 4.22
N VAL A 297 -1.44 15.46 4.16
CA VAL A 297 -2.19 14.22 3.89
C VAL A 297 -3.22 14.02 5.01
N PRO A 298 -4.53 14.05 4.69
CA PRO A 298 -5.54 14.03 5.73
C PRO A 298 -5.60 12.66 6.38
N HIS A 299 -5.77 12.64 7.70
CA HIS A 299 -6.01 11.40 8.44
C HIS A 299 -7.48 10.96 8.31
N VAL A 300 -7.94 10.72 7.07
CA VAL A 300 -9.34 10.38 6.73
C VAL A 300 -9.80 9.03 7.28
N ASN A 301 -8.87 8.13 7.63
CA ASN A 301 -9.16 6.75 8.01
C ASN A 301 -9.13 6.49 9.52
N ARG A 302 -9.47 7.49 10.34
CA ARG A 302 -9.61 7.27 11.79
C ARG A 302 -10.99 6.67 12.08
N ARG A 303 -11.06 5.34 12.12
CA ARG A 303 -12.22 4.68 12.75
C ARG A 303 -12.17 4.97 14.25
N THR A 304 -13.24 5.53 14.79
CA THR A 304 -13.41 5.66 16.24
C THR A 304 -13.53 4.27 16.84
N THR A 305 -12.56 3.88 17.67
CA THR A 305 -12.63 2.65 18.45
C THR A 305 -12.97 3.00 19.89
N GLU A 306 -13.80 2.18 20.53
CA GLU A 306 -14.20 2.37 21.94
C GLU A 306 -13.00 2.28 22.89
N LYS A 307 -11.99 1.50 22.51
CA LYS A 307 -10.75 1.30 23.27
C LYS A 307 -9.51 1.51 22.42
N PRO A 308 -8.37 1.92 23.01
CA PRO A 308 -7.09 2.02 22.33
C PRO A 308 -6.60 0.64 21.86
N TRP A 309 -5.75 0.61 20.83
CA TRP A 309 -5.36 -0.63 20.16
C TRP A 309 -4.65 -1.63 21.09
N TYR A 310 -3.87 -1.16 22.08
CA TYR A 310 -3.13 -2.05 22.99
C TYR A 310 -4.05 -2.80 23.97
N GLU A 311 -5.29 -2.34 24.19
CA GLU A 311 -6.29 -3.02 25.04
C GLU A 311 -6.96 -4.21 24.35
N PHE A 312 -6.71 -4.43 23.06
CA PHE A 312 -7.16 -5.64 22.38
C PHE A 312 -6.35 -6.88 22.76
N TYR A 313 -5.12 -6.68 23.25
CA TYR A 313 -4.19 -7.76 23.49
C TYR A 313 -4.36 -8.45 24.83
N ASN A 314 -4.25 -9.77 24.79
CA ASN A 314 -3.89 -10.63 25.91
C ASN A 314 -2.53 -11.28 25.60
N GLN A 315 -1.98 -12.07 26.53
CA GLN A 315 -0.65 -12.67 26.34
C GLN A 315 -0.58 -13.56 25.08
N GLU A 316 -1.62 -14.32 24.80
CA GLU A 316 -1.65 -15.23 23.67
C GLU A 316 -1.65 -14.48 22.33
N THR A 317 -2.58 -13.52 22.16
CA THR A 317 -2.68 -12.71 20.93
C THR A 317 -1.43 -11.87 20.69
N LEU A 318 -0.76 -11.42 21.75
CA LEU A 318 0.55 -10.75 21.69
C LEU A 318 1.60 -11.69 21.10
N ASN A 319 1.72 -12.91 21.65
CA ASN A 319 2.67 -13.92 21.21
C ASN A 319 2.42 -14.34 19.75
N LEU A 320 1.16 -14.56 19.37
CA LEU A 320 0.79 -14.91 17.99
C LEU A 320 1.13 -13.79 17.01
N THR A 321 0.82 -12.54 17.36
CA THR A 321 1.13 -11.39 16.48
C THR A 321 2.63 -11.21 16.33
N PHE A 322 3.39 -11.33 17.43
CA PHE A 322 4.85 -11.32 17.37
C PHE A 322 5.38 -12.44 16.48
N SER A 323 4.87 -13.67 16.64
CA SER A 323 5.28 -14.81 15.82
C SER A 323 5.01 -14.61 14.33
N MET A 324 3.90 -13.94 13.96
CA MET A 324 3.58 -13.66 12.56
C MET A 324 4.50 -12.58 11.97
N TYR A 325 4.80 -11.54 12.75
CA TYR A 325 5.45 -10.33 12.25
C TYR A 325 6.81 -10.04 12.88
N ARG A 326 7.49 -11.08 13.37
CA ARG A 326 8.78 -10.95 14.06
C ARG A 326 9.79 -10.13 13.26
N GLN A 327 9.91 -10.40 11.96
CA GLN A 327 10.83 -9.67 11.10
C GLN A 327 10.45 -8.19 10.94
N ASP A 328 9.16 -7.82 11.01
CA ASP A 328 8.78 -6.41 11.01
C ASP A 328 9.28 -5.70 12.26
N PHE A 329 9.28 -6.37 13.42
CA PHE A 329 9.84 -5.78 14.64
C PHE A 329 11.35 -5.58 14.51
N GLU A 330 12.06 -6.57 13.98
CA GLU A 330 13.52 -6.54 13.83
C GLU A 330 13.97 -5.54 12.75
N VAL A 331 13.35 -5.56 11.57
CA VAL A 331 13.75 -4.72 10.41
C VAL A 331 13.42 -3.25 10.63
N PHE A 332 12.30 -2.93 11.27
CA PHE A 332 11.86 -1.55 11.47
C PHE A 332 12.10 -1.03 12.88
N ASP A 333 12.86 -1.78 13.70
CA ASP A 333 13.19 -1.43 15.08
C ASP A 333 11.96 -1.00 15.89
N TYR A 334 10.97 -1.90 15.98
CA TYR A 334 9.80 -1.69 16.82
C TYR A 334 9.98 -2.36 18.18
N PRO A 335 9.51 -1.73 19.27
CA PRO A 335 9.53 -2.37 20.58
C PRO A 335 8.63 -3.60 20.57
N VAL A 336 9.19 -4.70 21.06
CA VAL A 336 8.50 -5.99 21.19
C VAL A 336 7.62 -6.04 22.45
N SER A 337 7.91 -5.20 23.44
CA SER A 337 7.10 -5.03 24.65
C SER A 337 6.02 -3.96 24.45
N LEU A 338 4.86 -4.15 25.10
CA LEU A 338 3.81 -3.14 25.18
C LEU A 338 3.92 -2.37 26.49
N HIS A 339 4.59 -1.22 26.49
CA HIS A 339 4.75 -0.39 27.69
C HIS A 339 3.41 0.04 28.33
N GLN A 340 2.34 0.14 27.54
CA GLN A 340 0.99 0.46 28.01
C GLN A 340 0.30 -0.71 28.74
N ARG A 341 0.88 -1.91 28.70
CA ARG A 341 0.34 -3.16 29.25
C ARG A 341 1.43 -3.91 30.03
N PRO A 342 1.92 -3.36 31.16
CA PRO A 342 3.07 -3.91 31.90
C PRO A 342 2.80 -5.32 32.47
N GLU A 343 1.55 -5.73 32.60
CA GLU A 343 1.16 -7.08 33.01
C GLU A 343 1.36 -8.13 31.91
N LEU A 344 1.48 -7.71 30.64
CA LEU A 344 1.84 -8.60 29.54
C LEU A 344 3.36 -8.76 29.49
N LYS A 345 3.81 -10.01 29.53
CA LYS A 345 5.24 -10.34 29.42
C LYS A 345 5.68 -10.13 27.96
N PRO A 346 6.92 -9.66 27.73
CA PRO A 346 7.50 -9.69 26.39
C PRO A 346 7.34 -11.08 25.77
N PRO A 347 6.91 -11.18 24.51
CA PRO A 347 6.75 -12.47 23.85
C PRO A 347 8.08 -13.22 23.86
N VAL A 348 8.05 -14.42 24.43
CA VAL A 348 9.20 -15.33 24.33
C VAL A 348 9.26 -15.76 22.87
N PRO A 349 10.42 -15.66 22.19
CA PRO A 349 10.58 -16.27 20.89
C PRO A 349 10.15 -17.73 21.03
N LEU A 350 9.09 -18.13 20.31
CA LEU A 350 8.71 -19.54 20.22
C LEU A 350 9.99 -20.26 19.81
N ILE A 351 10.52 -21.07 20.74
CA ILE A 351 11.75 -21.83 20.56
C ILE A 351 11.69 -22.45 19.17
N ALA A 352 12.78 -22.35 18.42
CA ALA A 352 12.95 -22.56 16.97
C ALA A 352 12.55 -23.96 16.42
N SER A 353 11.55 -24.63 16.98
CA SER A 353 11.01 -25.91 16.54
C SER A 353 10.16 -25.80 15.27
N ILE A 354 9.80 -24.59 14.84
CA ILE A 354 9.37 -24.37 13.45
C ILE A 354 10.63 -23.97 12.68
N PRO A 355 11.27 -24.89 11.94
CA PRO A 355 12.40 -24.52 11.09
C PRO A 355 11.96 -23.36 10.20
N LEU A 356 12.75 -22.28 10.19
CA LEU A 356 12.59 -21.22 9.20
C LEU A 356 12.48 -21.87 7.82
N PRO A 357 11.64 -21.35 6.91
CA PRO A 357 11.54 -21.92 5.56
C PRO A 357 12.96 -22.12 5.02
N LYS A 358 13.30 -23.32 4.53
CA LYS A 358 14.69 -23.68 4.11
C LYS A 358 15.35 -22.64 3.20
N LYS A 359 14.54 -21.86 2.48
CA LYS A 359 14.94 -20.69 1.68
C LYS A 359 15.70 -19.63 2.50
N PHE A 360 15.30 -19.38 3.74
CA PHE A 360 15.96 -18.45 4.67
C PHE A 360 17.21 -19.05 5.34
N GLU A 361 17.22 -20.35 5.66
CA GLU A 361 18.45 -20.99 6.18
C GLU A 361 19.59 -20.97 5.15
N LYS A 362 19.25 -21.20 3.88
CA LYS A 362 20.20 -21.03 2.77
C LYS A 362 20.66 -19.58 2.68
N MET A 363 19.75 -18.62 2.84
CA MET A 363 20.09 -17.19 2.83
C MET A 363 21.07 -16.83 3.95
N GLN A 364 20.83 -17.21 5.21
CA GLN A 364 21.76 -16.93 6.31
C GLN A 364 23.14 -17.57 6.11
N ARG A 365 23.21 -18.77 5.53
CA ARG A 365 24.49 -19.43 5.18
C ARG A 365 25.18 -18.75 3.99
N ASP A 366 24.44 -18.33 2.99
CA ASP A 366 25.00 -17.69 1.80
C ASP A 366 25.45 -16.26 2.14
N THR A 367 24.75 -15.48 2.97
CA THR A 367 25.22 -14.15 3.40
C THR A 367 26.51 -14.22 4.22
N SER A 368 26.74 -15.33 4.93
CA SER A 368 27.97 -15.56 5.71
C SER A 368 29.12 -16.17 4.89
N SER A 369 28.85 -16.76 3.72
CA SER A 369 29.87 -17.41 2.87
C SER A 369 30.15 -16.71 1.52
N THR A 370 29.27 -15.81 1.06
CA THR A 370 29.42 -15.12 -0.24
C THR A 370 30.07 -13.73 -0.13
N SER A 371 30.74 -13.42 0.99
CA SER A 371 31.47 -12.15 1.18
C SER A 371 32.70 -11.99 0.27
N SER A 372 33.05 -13.00 -0.54
CA SER A 372 34.25 -12.97 -1.40
C SER A 372 34.02 -12.97 -2.91
N LEU A 373 32.79 -13.20 -3.44
CA LEU A 373 32.63 -13.46 -4.88
C LEU A 373 31.51 -12.70 -5.62
N ASN A 374 30.68 -11.89 -4.93
CA ASN A 374 29.59 -11.12 -5.56
C ASN A 374 29.73 -9.59 -5.41
N SER A 375 30.97 -9.11 -5.20
CA SER A 375 31.26 -7.70 -4.93
C SER A 375 31.09 -6.75 -6.12
N GLY A 376 31.12 -7.22 -7.37
CA GLY A 376 31.13 -6.33 -8.55
C GLY A 376 29.85 -5.48 -8.70
N ILE A 377 28.70 -6.12 -8.86
CA ILE A 377 27.44 -5.43 -9.19
C ILE A 377 26.80 -4.79 -7.94
N SER A 378 26.96 -5.42 -6.77
CA SER A 378 26.39 -4.94 -5.51
C SER A 378 27.21 -3.81 -4.85
N GLN A 379 28.55 -3.78 -4.99
CA GLN A 379 29.33 -2.63 -4.51
C GLN A 379 29.18 -1.41 -5.41
N GLU A 380 29.05 -1.56 -6.73
CA GLU A 380 28.78 -0.42 -7.61
C GLU A 380 27.41 0.20 -7.30
N PHE A 381 26.38 -0.62 -7.10
CA PHE A 381 25.05 -0.17 -6.69
C PHE A 381 25.04 0.48 -5.29
N ARG A 382 25.72 -0.14 -4.30
CA ARG A 382 25.83 0.40 -2.93
C ARG A 382 26.69 1.67 -2.86
N SER A 383 27.77 1.76 -3.63
CA SER A 383 28.63 2.94 -3.68
C SER A 383 28.00 4.08 -4.47
N SER A 384 27.17 3.78 -5.49
CA SER A 384 26.33 4.74 -6.20
C SER A 384 25.27 5.37 -5.29
N LEU A 385 24.47 4.54 -4.60
CA LEU A 385 23.43 5.02 -3.67
C LEU A 385 24.02 5.78 -2.47
N ARG A 386 25.14 5.30 -1.91
CA ARG A 386 25.83 5.98 -0.79
C ARG A 386 26.61 7.22 -1.24
N ARG A 387 27.07 7.31 -2.49
CA ARG A 387 27.63 8.56 -3.05
C ARG A 387 26.54 9.58 -3.35
N GLN A 388 25.38 9.18 -3.85
CA GLN A 388 24.28 10.12 -4.12
C GLN A 388 23.65 10.67 -2.83
N SER A 389 23.53 9.88 -1.75
CA SER A 389 22.99 10.37 -0.49
C SER A 389 23.95 11.25 0.32
N VAL A 390 25.26 11.03 0.20
CA VAL A 390 26.27 11.84 0.93
C VAL A 390 26.67 13.11 0.15
N ILE A 391 26.55 13.13 -1.18
CA ILE A 391 26.94 14.28 -2.01
C ILE A 391 25.82 15.36 -2.08
N THR A 392 24.56 15.00 -1.87
CA THR A 392 23.43 15.93 -2.07
C THR A 392 23.12 16.87 -0.89
N GLY A 393 23.63 16.59 0.32
CA GLY A 393 23.39 17.44 1.50
C GLY A 393 24.45 18.54 1.73
N SER A 394 25.73 18.24 1.52
CA SER A 394 26.84 19.13 1.94
C SER A 394 27.35 20.04 0.81
N GLN A 395 27.36 19.58 -0.45
CA GLN A 395 27.84 20.41 -1.57
C GLN A 395 26.80 21.40 -2.10
N ARG A 396 25.50 21.17 -1.85
CA ARG A 396 24.43 22.03 -2.34
C ARG A 396 24.33 23.36 -1.58
N SER A 397 24.67 23.40 -0.28
CA SER A 397 24.70 24.67 0.48
C SER A 397 25.93 25.52 0.12
N SER A 398 27.05 24.89 -0.20
CA SER A 398 28.27 25.56 -0.68
C SER A 398 28.12 26.12 -2.10
N MET A 399 27.50 25.36 -3.03
CA MET A 399 27.20 25.88 -4.36
C MET A 399 26.13 26.98 -4.35
N MET A 400 25.10 26.89 -3.49
CA MET A 400 24.09 27.94 -3.36
C MET A 400 24.68 29.24 -2.79
N SER A 401 25.56 29.18 -1.78
CA SER A 401 26.23 30.39 -1.27
C SER A 401 27.20 31.01 -2.28
N THR A 402 27.80 30.17 -3.14
CA THR A 402 28.67 30.64 -4.23
C THR A 402 27.85 31.27 -5.36
N LEU A 403 26.66 30.75 -5.67
CA LEU A 403 25.76 31.32 -6.67
C LEU A 403 25.07 32.60 -6.18
N GLU A 404 24.71 32.70 -4.89
CA GLU A 404 24.23 33.94 -4.30
C GLU A 404 25.31 35.02 -4.28
N SER A 405 26.56 34.68 -3.94
CA SER A 405 27.66 35.66 -3.97
C SER A 405 28.01 36.10 -5.40
N LEU A 406 27.93 35.22 -6.39
CA LEU A 406 28.10 35.57 -7.81
C LEU A 406 26.93 36.41 -8.36
N SER A 407 25.70 36.15 -7.90
CA SER A 407 24.52 36.95 -8.25
C SER A 407 24.62 38.38 -7.71
N VAL A 408 25.05 38.53 -6.45
CA VAL A 408 25.28 39.85 -5.84
C VAL A 408 26.40 40.60 -6.56
N ALA A 409 27.53 39.93 -6.84
CA ALA A 409 28.64 40.54 -7.58
C ALA A 409 28.24 40.97 -9.02
N ALA A 410 27.43 40.16 -9.70
CA ALA A 410 26.92 40.52 -11.03
C ALA A 410 25.96 41.72 -10.98
N SER A 411 25.16 41.85 -9.91
CA SER A 411 24.27 42.99 -9.70
C SER A 411 25.03 44.29 -9.40
N GLU A 412 26.14 44.22 -8.66
CA GLU A 412 27.03 45.37 -8.41
C GLU A 412 27.71 45.85 -9.70
N ILE A 413 28.23 44.93 -10.52
CA ILE A 413 28.85 45.26 -11.82
C ILE A 413 27.85 45.92 -12.79
N LEU A 414 26.60 45.44 -12.80
CA LEU A 414 25.52 46.05 -13.61
C LEU A 414 25.13 47.45 -13.09
N SER A 415 25.20 47.69 -11.79
CA SER A 415 24.93 48.99 -11.17
C SER A 415 26.04 50.02 -11.44
N GLU A 416 27.30 49.60 -11.48
CA GLU A 416 28.43 50.47 -11.81
C GLU A 416 28.46 50.83 -13.30
N SER A 417 28.14 49.86 -14.19
CA SER A 417 28.03 50.09 -15.64
C SER A 417 26.91 51.07 -16.01
N THR A 418 25.81 51.08 -15.25
CA THR A 418 24.72 52.05 -15.45
C THR A 418 25.04 53.44 -14.91
N ALA A 419 25.84 53.54 -13.84
CA ALA A 419 26.35 54.81 -13.34
C ALA A 419 27.35 55.46 -14.31
N GLU A 420 28.25 54.68 -14.92
CA GLU A 420 29.28 55.20 -15.83
C GLU A 420 28.71 55.73 -17.16
N ASN A 421 27.60 55.15 -17.64
CA ASN A 421 26.90 55.64 -18.84
C ASN A 421 26.05 56.90 -18.59
N SER A 422 25.76 57.25 -17.34
CA SER A 422 25.00 58.47 -17.00
C SER A 422 25.86 59.75 -17.04
N ASN A 423 27.19 59.63 -16.99
CA ASN A 423 28.13 60.78 -16.99
C ASN A 423 28.72 61.13 -18.37
N LYS A 424 28.36 60.42 -19.45
CA LYS A 424 28.85 60.71 -20.82
C LYS A 424 27.86 61.48 -21.70
N LYS A 425 26.89 62.18 -21.10
CA LYS A 425 25.87 62.93 -21.85
C LYS A 425 25.72 64.37 -21.38
N ILE A 426 26.87 65.06 -21.22
CA ILE A 426 26.97 66.51 -21.24
C ILE A 426 28.30 66.83 -21.93
N ASP A 427 28.24 66.98 -23.25
CA ASP A 427 29.00 67.95 -24.08
C ASP A 427 28.58 67.80 -25.56
#